data_AF-A0A926YR87-F1
#
_entry.id   AF-A0A926YR87-F1
#
_cell.length_a   1.000
_cell.length_b   1.000
_cell.length_c   1.000
_cell.angle_alpha   90.00
_cell.angle_beta   90.00
_cell.angle_gamma   90.00
#
_symmetry.space_group_name_H-M   'P 1'
#
loop_
_entity.id
_entity.type
_entity.pdbx_description
1 polymer ?
#
loop_
_entity_poly.entity_id
_entity_poly.type
_entity_poly.pdbx_seq_one_letter_code
_entity_poly.pdbx_strand_id
1 'polypeptide(L)'
;MLQEFSTLPNLKLLERERLPECSAIYFAIARDQVLYVGLATNLRNRWQKHHRSPQLEAINKRCEVRLFWLSCAQKELNELEQQYIEYYCPTLNQTKIPERQLIPSFQMLTLSLKKLSERVICFGACPADNQQLKTLFLGYLAGYREMQLSTATLRKSLQAITKKPNSLFRWTEVTRRKDGAHWLTRCNGIEIQLIPWFGECVMHNPSMYEVMVEKRFNTRTSIPAPEYESMRQEVKAMSFRERLELARSSEIGQKLFPLECAAQFRTVSGVEILCLTDSQLQALLSDHLNLQEQHPKMTAVHSDPVPSLEF
;
A
#
# COMPACT_ATOMS: atom_id res chain seq x y z
N MET A 1 -14.72 7.72 50.73
CA MET A 1 -16.19 7.53 50.55
C MET A 1 -16.44 7.42 49.05
N LEU A 2 -17.05 6.32 48.59
CA LEU A 2 -17.33 6.11 47.17
C LEU A 2 -18.45 7.07 46.74
N GLN A 3 -18.22 7.87 45.70
CA GLN A 3 -19.20 8.82 45.20
C GLN A 3 -20.25 8.12 44.33
N GLU A 4 -21.50 8.58 44.43
CA GLU A 4 -22.57 8.15 43.52
C GLU A 4 -22.37 8.76 42.13
N PHE A 5 -22.48 7.93 41.09
CA PHE A 5 -22.31 8.37 39.69
C PHE A 5 -23.34 9.43 39.26
N SER A 6 -24.51 9.46 39.90
CA SER A 6 -25.55 10.48 39.71
C SER A 6 -25.05 11.90 39.96
N THR A 7 -24.04 12.06 40.83
CA THR A 7 -23.45 13.36 41.18
C THR A 7 -22.22 13.73 40.35
N LEU A 8 -21.71 12.80 39.55
CA LEU A 8 -20.49 13.01 38.75
C LEU A 8 -20.82 13.64 37.39
N PRO A 9 -20.01 14.61 36.94
CA PRO A 9 -20.12 15.13 35.58
C PRO A 9 -19.87 14.00 34.58
N ASN A 10 -20.64 13.99 33.50
CA ASN A 10 -20.57 12.94 32.49
C ASN A 10 -20.97 13.43 31.09
N LEU A 11 -20.50 12.71 30.07
CA LEU A 11 -20.85 12.92 28.67
C LEU A 11 -20.90 11.58 27.90
N LYS A 12 -21.50 11.59 26.72
CA LYS A 12 -21.49 10.40 25.83
C LYS A 12 -20.09 10.16 25.28
N LEU A 13 -19.69 8.91 25.06
CA LEU A 13 -18.37 8.56 24.51
C LEU A 13 -18.05 9.32 23.20
N LEU A 14 -19.06 9.55 22.35
CA LEU A 14 -18.92 10.29 21.09
C LEU A 14 -18.60 11.79 21.28
N GLU A 15 -18.87 12.33 22.47
CA GLU A 15 -18.63 13.73 22.83
C GLU A 15 -17.31 13.92 23.60
N ARG A 16 -16.41 12.92 23.60
CA ARG A 16 -15.15 12.92 24.35
C ARG A 16 -14.24 14.14 24.10
N GLU A 17 -14.37 14.81 22.96
CA GLU A 17 -13.64 16.04 22.66
C GLU A 17 -14.00 17.20 23.62
N ARG A 18 -15.16 17.12 24.28
CA ARG A 18 -15.64 18.11 25.26
C ARG A 18 -15.12 17.88 26.68
N LEU A 19 -14.31 16.84 26.91
CA LEU A 19 -13.75 16.55 28.22
C LEU A 19 -12.92 17.73 28.76
N PRO A 20 -12.91 17.97 30.09
CA PRO A 20 -12.14 19.04 30.69
C PRO A 20 -10.64 18.72 30.76
N GLU A 21 -9.83 19.77 30.88
CA GLU A 21 -8.39 19.69 31.11
C GLU A 21 -8.10 19.64 32.61
N CYS A 22 -8.47 18.53 33.26
CA CYS A 22 -8.21 18.32 34.69
C CYS A 22 -7.58 16.96 34.99
N SER A 23 -6.99 16.86 36.18
CA SER A 23 -6.60 15.59 36.79
C SER A 23 -7.83 14.89 37.34
N ALA A 24 -8.05 13.63 36.97
CA ALA A 24 -9.27 12.91 37.32
C ALA A 24 -9.12 11.38 37.29
N ILE A 25 -9.98 10.71 38.06
CA ILE A 25 -10.39 9.33 37.81
C ILE A 25 -11.60 9.35 36.90
N TYR A 26 -11.61 8.53 35.86
CA TYR A 26 -12.72 8.43 34.91
C TYR A 26 -13.25 7.01 34.77
N PHE A 27 -14.53 6.93 34.43
CA PHE A 27 -15.30 5.70 34.36
C PHE A 27 -16.00 5.62 33.01
N ALA A 28 -15.88 4.49 32.32
CA ALA A 28 -16.72 4.19 31.16
C ALA A 28 -17.85 3.26 31.63
N ILE A 29 -19.09 3.70 31.48
CA ILE A 29 -20.28 3.00 32.00
C ILE A 29 -21.27 2.76 30.87
N ALA A 30 -21.87 1.57 30.84
CA ALA A 30 -23.01 1.26 29.99
C ALA A 30 -23.99 0.35 30.74
N ARG A 31 -25.30 0.63 30.64
CA ARG A 31 -26.36 -0.13 31.33
C ARG A 31 -26.07 -0.34 32.83
N ASP A 32 -25.70 0.75 33.50
CA ASP A 32 -25.37 0.77 34.93
C ASP A 32 -24.19 -0.13 35.35
N GLN A 33 -23.40 -0.62 34.39
CA GLN A 33 -22.19 -1.39 34.63
C GLN A 33 -20.93 -0.56 34.34
N VAL A 34 -20.01 -0.52 35.29
CA VAL A 34 -18.67 0.05 35.09
C VAL A 34 -17.85 -0.91 34.23
N LEU A 35 -17.59 -0.52 32.99
CA LEU A 35 -16.82 -1.31 32.03
C LEU A 35 -15.32 -1.11 32.20
N TYR A 36 -14.92 0.12 32.55
CA TYR A 36 -13.52 0.53 32.66
C TYR A 36 -13.36 1.68 33.66
N VAL A 37 -12.28 1.64 34.43
CA VAL A 37 -11.79 2.72 35.29
C VAL A 37 -10.39 3.10 34.83
N GLY A 38 -10.08 4.40 34.77
CA GLY A 38 -8.72 4.85 34.52
C GLY A 38 -8.40 6.18 35.18
N LEU A 39 -7.12 6.49 35.29
CA LEU A 39 -6.63 7.79 35.73
C LEU A 39 -6.10 8.67 34.59
N ALA A 40 -6.13 9.98 34.80
CA ALA A 40 -5.52 10.96 33.91
C ALA A 40 -5.00 12.17 34.70
N THR A 41 -3.79 12.64 34.38
CA THR A 41 -3.29 13.95 34.84
C THR A 41 -3.91 15.10 34.04
N ASN A 42 -4.33 14.82 32.80
CA ASN A 42 -5.16 15.67 31.96
C ASN A 42 -6.15 14.78 31.19
N LEU A 43 -7.43 14.86 31.58
CA LEU A 43 -8.49 13.99 31.08
C LEU A 43 -8.71 14.14 29.57
N ARG A 44 -8.82 15.37 29.06
CA ARG A 44 -8.94 15.64 27.61
C ARG A 44 -7.80 15.00 26.81
N ASN A 45 -6.54 15.23 27.21
CA ASN A 45 -5.37 14.71 26.50
C ASN A 45 -5.31 13.18 26.55
N ARG A 46 -5.67 12.57 27.68
CA ARG A 46 -5.72 11.11 27.83
C ARG A 46 -6.64 10.45 26.79
N TRP A 47 -7.75 11.11 26.44
CA TRP A 47 -8.76 10.58 25.54
C TRP A 47 -8.45 10.72 24.04
N GLN A 48 -7.45 11.53 23.64
CA GLN A 48 -7.04 11.66 22.24
C GLN A 48 -6.45 10.37 21.66
N LYS A 49 -5.72 9.60 22.48
CA LYS A 49 -5.07 8.33 22.08
C LYS A 49 -5.36 7.23 23.09
N HIS A 50 -6.59 7.17 23.58
CA HIS A 50 -6.97 6.20 24.61
C HIS A 50 -6.90 4.77 24.08
N HIS A 51 -6.10 3.94 24.74
CA HIS A 51 -5.76 2.59 24.27
C HIS A 51 -6.97 1.62 24.28
N ARG A 52 -8.01 1.88 25.07
CA ARG A 52 -9.28 1.12 25.06
C ARG A 52 -10.35 1.69 24.12
N SER A 53 -10.09 2.79 23.40
CA SER A 53 -11.10 3.40 22.51
C SER A 53 -11.74 2.39 21.54
N PRO A 54 -10.99 1.50 20.86
CA PRO A 54 -11.61 0.53 19.94
C PRO A 54 -12.61 -0.41 20.62
N GLN A 55 -12.32 -0.88 21.84
CA GLN A 55 -13.21 -1.77 22.60
C GLN A 55 -14.46 -1.01 23.05
N LEU A 56 -14.29 0.19 23.58
CA LEU A 56 -15.40 1.03 24.04
C LEU A 56 -16.29 1.49 22.89
N GLU A 57 -15.73 1.83 21.72
CA GLU A 57 -16.49 2.17 20.52
C GLU A 57 -17.28 0.98 19.97
N ALA A 58 -16.71 -0.23 20.02
CA ALA A 58 -17.41 -1.46 19.63
C ALA A 58 -18.60 -1.76 20.53
N ILE A 59 -18.45 -1.55 21.85
CA ILE A 59 -19.54 -1.66 22.82
C ILE A 59 -20.59 -0.56 22.56
N ASN A 60 -20.14 0.67 22.31
CA ASN A 60 -21.01 1.83 22.06
C ASN A 60 -21.97 1.64 20.88
N LYS A 61 -21.58 0.82 19.88
CA LYS A 61 -22.47 0.46 18.76
C LYS A 61 -23.66 -0.40 19.17
N ARG A 62 -23.57 -1.10 20.31
CA ARG A 62 -24.59 -2.03 20.82
C ARG A 62 -25.36 -1.45 22.02
N CYS A 63 -24.70 -0.64 22.84
CA CYS A 63 -25.28 0.06 23.98
C CYS A 63 -24.54 1.38 24.24
N GLU A 64 -25.25 2.47 24.55
CA GLU A 64 -24.61 3.78 24.80
C GLU A 64 -23.61 3.68 25.96
N VAL A 65 -22.36 4.07 25.67
CA VAL A 65 -21.30 4.22 26.67
C VAL A 65 -21.20 5.69 27.06
N ARG A 66 -21.22 5.95 28.36
CA ARG A 66 -21.03 7.28 28.95
C ARG A 66 -19.73 7.34 29.73
N LEU A 67 -19.08 8.49 29.71
CA LEU A 67 -17.85 8.79 30.42
C LEU A 67 -18.18 9.68 31.62
N PHE A 68 -17.92 9.18 32.82
CA PHE A 68 -18.03 9.92 34.08
C PHE A 68 -16.63 10.24 34.57
N TRP A 69 -16.47 11.30 35.36
CA TRP A 69 -15.18 11.59 35.98
C TRP A 69 -15.28 12.28 37.33
N LEU A 70 -14.31 12.00 38.20
CA LEU A 70 -14.07 12.63 39.48
C LEU A 70 -12.76 13.41 39.41
N SER A 71 -12.84 14.73 39.48
CA SER A 71 -11.64 15.59 39.56
C SER A 71 -10.96 15.40 40.92
N CYS A 72 -9.66 15.17 40.93
CA CYS A 72 -8.87 14.93 42.15
C CYS A 72 -7.42 15.41 42.00
N ALA A 73 -6.69 15.53 43.12
CA ALA A 73 -5.30 15.94 43.07
C ALA A 73 -4.43 14.86 42.43
N GLN A 74 -3.38 15.25 41.70
CA GLN A 74 -2.52 14.28 41.00
C GLN A 74 -1.88 13.25 41.94
N LYS A 75 -1.58 13.65 43.18
CA LYS A 75 -1.00 12.78 44.21
C LYS A 75 -1.93 11.64 44.63
N GLU A 76 -3.23 11.77 44.39
CA GLU A 76 -4.27 10.82 44.81
C GLU A 76 -4.65 9.84 43.68
N LEU A 77 -4.18 10.06 42.45
CA LEU A 77 -4.65 9.34 41.26
C LEU A 77 -4.41 7.82 41.36
N ASN A 78 -3.20 7.39 41.75
CA ASN A 78 -2.87 5.97 41.79
C ASN A 78 -3.70 5.23 42.86
N GLU A 79 -3.80 5.83 44.05
CA GLU A 79 -4.55 5.25 45.16
C GLU A 79 -6.03 5.15 44.83
N LEU A 80 -6.63 6.23 44.28
CA LEU A 80 -8.04 6.22 43.91
C LEU A 80 -8.32 5.27 42.74
N GLU A 81 -7.47 5.22 41.70
CA GLU A 81 -7.64 4.28 40.59
C GLU A 81 -7.66 2.83 41.10
N GLN A 82 -6.71 2.48 41.98
CA GLN A 82 -6.65 1.16 42.59
C GLN A 82 -7.93 0.85 43.38
N GLN A 83 -8.34 1.75 44.28
CA GLN A 83 -9.55 1.56 45.08
C GLN A 83 -10.80 1.35 44.21
N TYR A 84 -10.95 2.11 43.13
CA TYR A 84 -12.09 1.99 42.23
C TYR A 84 -12.03 0.73 41.35
N ILE A 85 -10.84 0.31 40.91
CA ILE A 85 -10.67 -0.96 40.19
C ILE A 85 -10.99 -2.15 41.09
N GLU A 86 -10.49 -2.14 42.34
CA GLU A 86 -10.77 -3.18 43.32
C GLU A 86 -12.26 -3.25 43.66
N TYR A 87 -12.89 -2.10 43.88
CA TYR A 87 -14.31 -2.04 44.24
C TYR A 87 -15.24 -2.48 43.09
N TYR A 88 -15.01 -1.97 41.87
CA TYR A 88 -15.92 -2.24 40.74
C TYR A 88 -15.56 -3.47 39.91
N CYS A 89 -14.33 -3.99 40.04
CA CYS A 89 -13.79 -5.07 39.22
C CYS A 89 -14.13 -4.94 37.72
N PRO A 90 -13.83 -3.80 37.04
CA PRO A 90 -14.32 -3.56 35.69
C PRO A 90 -13.75 -4.53 34.67
N THR A 91 -14.60 -5.10 33.83
CA THR A 91 -14.23 -6.12 32.84
C THR A 91 -13.04 -5.71 31.97
N LEU A 92 -13.01 -4.47 31.48
CA LEU A 92 -11.94 -4.04 30.57
C LEU A 92 -10.60 -3.79 31.28
N ASN A 93 -10.59 -3.50 32.59
CA ASN A 93 -9.34 -3.43 33.36
C ASN A 93 -8.68 -4.82 33.53
N GLN A 94 -9.45 -5.90 33.40
CA GLN A 94 -9.00 -7.28 33.57
C GLN A 94 -8.66 -8.00 32.24
N THR A 95 -8.93 -7.37 31.09
CA THR A 95 -8.66 -7.97 29.77
C THR A 95 -7.36 -7.44 29.15
N LYS A 96 -6.70 -8.23 28.30
CA LYS A 96 -5.57 -7.71 27.50
C LYS A 96 -6.03 -6.58 26.58
N ILE A 97 -5.20 -5.55 26.41
CA ILE A 97 -5.42 -4.52 25.40
C ILE A 97 -5.31 -5.20 24.04
N PRO A 98 -6.28 -5.08 23.13
CA PRO A 98 -6.15 -5.66 21.80
C PRO A 98 -4.92 -5.06 21.12
N GLU A 99 -3.95 -5.90 20.79
CA GLU A 99 -2.76 -5.49 20.04
C GLU A 99 -3.21 -4.87 18.72
N ARG A 100 -2.55 -3.79 18.29
CA ARG A 100 -2.78 -3.24 16.95
C ARG A 100 -2.44 -4.36 15.97
N GLN A 101 -3.44 -4.87 15.26
CA GLN A 101 -3.23 -5.90 14.25
C GLN A 101 -2.27 -5.34 13.19
N LEU A 102 -1.00 -5.75 13.27
CA LEU A 102 0.01 -5.38 12.29
C LEU A 102 -0.37 -6.06 10.98
N ILE A 103 -0.42 -5.28 9.91
CA ILE A 103 -0.59 -5.83 8.57
C ILE A 103 0.78 -6.38 8.14
N PRO A 104 0.91 -7.69 7.87
CA PRO A 104 2.18 -8.26 7.43
C PRO A 104 2.70 -7.58 6.17
N SER A 105 4.00 -7.28 6.14
CA SER A 105 4.64 -6.58 5.01
C SER A 105 4.48 -7.31 3.68
N PHE A 106 4.41 -8.65 3.68
CA PHE A 106 4.20 -9.45 2.46
C PHE A 106 2.83 -9.22 1.82
N GLN A 107 1.78 -9.03 2.63
CA GLN A 107 0.45 -8.70 2.12
C GLN A 107 0.47 -7.31 1.49
N MET A 108 1.21 -6.38 2.10
CA MET A 108 1.38 -5.03 1.58
C MET A 108 2.21 -4.99 0.29
N LEU A 109 3.24 -5.84 0.19
CA LEU A 109 3.98 -6.05 -1.04
C LEU A 109 3.07 -6.59 -2.15
N THR A 110 2.32 -7.66 -1.87
CA THR A 110 1.38 -8.26 -2.83
C THR A 110 0.36 -7.23 -3.31
N LEU A 111 -0.25 -6.45 -2.40
CA LEU A 111 -1.17 -5.37 -2.76
C LEU A 111 -0.49 -4.27 -3.58
N SER A 112 0.76 -3.97 -3.29
CA SER A 112 1.54 -3.01 -4.06
C SER A 112 1.76 -3.50 -5.48
N LEU A 113 2.26 -4.73 -5.65
CA LEU A 113 2.53 -5.30 -6.95
C LEU A 113 1.25 -5.48 -7.77
N LYS A 114 0.12 -5.86 -7.15
CA LYS A 114 -1.19 -5.89 -7.84
C LYS A 114 -1.54 -4.55 -8.47
N LYS A 115 -1.36 -3.44 -7.74
CA LYS A 115 -1.61 -2.08 -8.25
C LYS A 115 -0.63 -1.64 -9.34
N LEU A 116 0.56 -2.24 -9.39
CA LEU A 116 1.63 -1.88 -10.31
C LEU A 116 1.70 -2.78 -11.55
N SER A 117 1.15 -3.99 -11.47
CA SER A 117 1.34 -5.09 -12.44
C SER A 117 1.14 -4.71 -13.91
N GLU A 118 0.14 -3.88 -14.22
CA GLU A 118 -0.14 -3.42 -15.60
C GLU A 118 0.76 -2.27 -16.08
N ARG A 119 1.65 -1.78 -15.22
CA ARG A 119 2.47 -0.57 -15.46
C ARG A 119 3.95 -0.81 -15.21
N VAL A 120 4.31 -2.05 -14.89
CA VAL A 120 5.69 -2.43 -14.61
C VAL A 120 6.04 -3.69 -15.37
N ILE A 121 7.31 -3.76 -15.75
CA ILE A 121 7.93 -4.96 -16.30
C ILE A 121 9.04 -5.37 -15.35
N CYS A 122 9.11 -6.66 -15.04
CA CYS A 122 10.21 -7.22 -14.27
C CYS A 122 11.31 -7.62 -15.25
N PHE A 123 12.47 -6.99 -15.18
CA PHE A 123 13.51 -7.23 -16.17
C PHE A 123 14.66 -8.07 -15.64
N GLY A 124 14.86 -8.13 -14.32
CA GLY A 124 15.87 -9.04 -13.78
C GLY A 124 15.88 -9.12 -12.27
N ALA A 125 16.64 -10.07 -11.76
CA ALA A 125 16.95 -10.24 -10.36
C ALA A 125 18.44 -10.49 -10.15
N CYS A 126 18.98 -9.93 -9.08
CA CYS A 126 20.32 -10.25 -8.57
C CYS A 126 20.19 -11.17 -7.35
N PRO A 127 21.01 -12.23 -7.25
CA PRO A 127 21.08 -13.04 -6.05
C PRO A 127 21.59 -12.22 -4.86
N ALA A 128 21.28 -12.66 -3.64
CA ALA A 128 21.88 -12.10 -2.44
C ALA A 128 23.38 -12.42 -2.41
N ASP A 129 24.18 -11.52 -1.82
CA ASP A 129 25.56 -11.79 -1.45
C ASP A 129 25.87 -11.27 -0.04
N ASN A 130 27.13 -11.30 0.38
CA ASN A 130 27.54 -10.92 1.74
C ASN A 130 27.23 -9.45 2.08
N GLN A 131 26.97 -8.59 1.09
CA GLN A 131 26.75 -7.15 1.29
C GLN A 131 25.37 -6.69 0.81
N GLN A 132 24.69 -7.45 -0.04
CA GLN A 132 23.44 -7.05 -0.66
C GLN A 132 22.34 -8.10 -0.52
N LEU A 133 21.11 -7.63 -0.30
CA LEU A 133 19.93 -8.47 -0.36
C LEU A 133 19.70 -8.96 -1.79
N LYS A 134 18.94 -10.05 -1.92
CA LYS A 134 18.38 -10.45 -3.22
C LYS A 134 17.58 -9.26 -3.74
N THR A 135 17.90 -8.80 -4.95
CA THR A 135 17.31 -7.57 -5.49
C THR A 135 16.52 -7.87 -6.74
N LEU A 136 15.24 -7.49 -6.75
CA LEU A 136 14.38 -7.56 -7.91
C LEU A 136 14.32 -6.20 -8.59
N PHE A 137 14.42 -6.19 -9.91
CA PHE A 137 14.37 -4.97 -10.70
C PHE A 137 13.07 -4.89 -11.51
N LEU A 138 12.30 -3.85 -11.22
CA LEU A 138 11.08 -3.49 -11.93
C LEU A 138 11.32 -2.19 -12.67
N GLY A 139 11.00 -2.19 -13.96
CA GLY A 139 10.88 -0.97 -14.76
C GLY A 139 9.45 -0.49 -14.70
N TYR A 140 9.19 0.74 -14.28
CA TYR A 140 7.87 1.34 -14.49
C TYR A 140 7.81 2.04 -15.84
N LEU A 141 6.72 1.78 -16.53
CA LEU A 141 6.48 2.21 -17.89
C LEU A 141 6.07 3.69 -17.89
N ALA A 142 7.05 4.58 -18.07
CA ALA A 142 6.85 6.03 -18.13
C ALA A 142 6.67 6.48 -19.59
N GLY A 143 5.46 6.89 -19.99
CA GLY A 143 5.22 7.39 -21.35
C GLY A 143 6.00 8.68 -21.65
N TYR A 144 6.68 8.75 -22.80
CA TYR A 144 7.58 9.83 -23.20
C TYR A 144 6.89 11.22 -23.34
N ARG A 145 5.58 11.26 -23.63
CA ARG A 145 4.79 12.52 -23.71
C ARG A 145 3.97 12.83 -22.44
N GLU A 146 3.91 11.90 -21.49
CA GLU A 146 3.14 11.99 -20.23
C GLU A 146 4.02 11.67 -19.01
N MET A 147 5.32 11.95 -19.12
CA MET A 147 6.33 11.61 -18.11
C MET A 147 5.97 12.17 -16.72
N GLN A 148 5.28 13.31 -16.68
CA GLN A 148 4.79 13.91 -15.43
C GLN A 148 3.55 13.21 -14.85
N LEU A 149 2.54 12.89 -15.68
CA LEU A 149 1.27 12.32 -15.23
C LEU A 149 1.42 10.85 -14.79
N SER A 150 2.19 10.06 -15.54
CA SER A 150 2.51 8.66 -15.23
C SER A 150 3.31 8.56 -13.92
N THR A 151 4.39 9.35 -13.79
CA THR A 151 5.20 9.44 -12.57
C THR A 151 4.40 9.97 -11.38
N ALA A 152 3.49 10.94 -11.58
CA ALA A 152 2.62 11.44 -10.52
C ALA A 152 1.62 10.38 -10.05
N THR A 153 1.04 9.61 -10.97
CA THR A 153 0.08 8.55 -10.62
C THR A 153 0.75 7.39 -9.91
N LEU A 154 1.94 6.99 -10.39
CA LEU A 154 2.78 6.02 -9.70
C LEU A 154 3.09 6.49 -8.29
N ARG A 155 3.63 7.71 -8.13
CA ARG A 155 3.95 8.31 -6.83
C ARG A 155 2.74 8.31 -5.90
N LYS A 156 1.56 8.74 -6.37
CA LYS A 156 0.32 8.71 -5.58
C LYS A 156 -0.01 7.29 -5.11
N SER A 157 0.14 6.30 -5.99
CA SER A 157 -0.12 4.89 -5.68
C SER A 157 0.84 4.36 -4.62
N LEU A 158 2.14 4.61 -4.77
CA LEU A 158 3.17 4.20 -3.81
C LEU A 158 2.99 4.91 -2.46
N GLN A 159 2.73 6.22 -2.45
CA GLN A 159 2.47 6.99 -1.23
C GLN A 159 1.22 6.51 -0.49
N ALA A 160 0.15 6.16 -1.20
CA ALA A 160 -1.07 5.62 -0.59
C ALA A 160 -0.81 4.28 0.12
N ILE A 161 0.12 3.46 -0.40
CA ILE A 161 0.53 2.19 0.22
C ILE A 161 1.42 2.47 1.44
N THR A 162 2.41 3.35 1.30
CA THR A 162 3.34 3.76 2.36
C THR A 162 2.62 4.39 3.56
N LYS A 163 1.51 5.11 3.35
CA LYS A 163 0.75 5.79 4.41
C LYS A 163 -0.26 4.88 5.14
N LYS A 164 -0.37 3.58 4.82
CA LYS A 164 -1.32 2.71 5.51
C LYS A 164 -0.98 2.60 7.00
N PRO A 165 -1.92 2.91 7.91
CA PRO A 165 -1.70 2.72 9.34
C PRO A 165 -1.49 1.23 9.63
N ASN A 166 -0.67 0.91 10.64
CA ASN A 166 -0.39 -0.45 11.09
C ASN A 166 0.40 -1.35 10.11
N SER A 167 0.98 -0.78 9.05
CA SER A 167 1.96 -1.46 8.20
C SER A 167 3.35 -0.87 8.43
N LEU A 168 4.40 -1.71 8.41
CA LEU A 168 5.81 -1.29 8.36
C LEU A 168 6.36 -1.22 6.92
N PHE A 169 5.61 -1.70 5.94
CA PHE A 169 6.00 -1.68 4.53
C PHE A 169 6.00 -0.25 3.97
N ARG A 170 7.10 0.15 3.32
CA ARG A 170 7.29 1.50 2.76
C ARG A 170 7.98 1.42 1.41
N TRP A 171 7.49 2.21 0.46
CA TRP A 171 8.26 2.63 -0.71
C TRP A 171 8.97 3.93 -0.39
N THR A 172 10.27 3.97 -0.65
CA THR A 172 11.14 5.12 -0.46
C THR A 172 11.65 5.61 -1.81
N GLU A 173 11.50 6.90 -2.08
CA GLU A 173 12.14 7.55 -3.23
C GLU A 173 13.62 7.79 -2.88
N VAL A 174 14.53 7.08 -3.55
CA VAL A 174 15.97 7.12 -3.23
C VAL A 174 16.66 8.24 -4.00
N THR A 175 16.32 8.39 -5.28
CA THR A 175 16.86 9.45 -6.12
C THR A 175 15.83 9.88 -7.16
N ARG A 176 15.95 11.12 -7.63
CA ARG A 176 15.20 11.63 -8.77
C ARG A 176 16.18 12.19 -9.78
N ARG A 177 16.11 11.63 -10.98
CA ARG A 177 16.92 11.98 -12.14
C ARG A 177 16.01 12.54 -13.23
N LYS A 178 16.58 12.89 -14.39
CA LYS A 178 15.82 13.44 -15.53
C LYS A 178 14.85 12.41 -16.14
N ASP A 179 15.22 11.14 -16.08
CA ASP A 179 14.46 9.97 -16.53
C ASP A 179 13.31 9.59 -15.56
N GLY A 180 13.38 10.03 -14.30
CA GLY A 180 12.29 9.88 -13.34
C GLY A 180 12.75 9.60 -11.92
N ALA A 181 11.86 9.03 -11.12
CA ALA A 181 12.13 8.75 -9.71
C ALA A 181 12.43 7.27 -9.51
N HIS A 182 13.54 6.99 -8.83
CA HIS A 182 13.92 5.65 -8.44
C HIS A 182 13.36 5.35 -7.06
N TRP A 183 12.60 4.26 -6.96
CA TRP A 183 11.97 3.83 -5.74
C TRP A 183 12.57 2.52 -5.26
N LEU A 184 12.56 2.35 -3.94
CA LEU A 184 13.07 1.17 -3.28
C LEU A 184 12.09 0.74 -2.21
N THR A 185 11.88 -0.56 -2.08
CA THR A 185 11.23 -1.16 -0.92
C THR A 185 11.96 -2.42 -0.50
N ARG A 186 11.77 -2.81 0.76
CA ARG A 186 12.32 -4.04 1.32
C ARG A 186 11.22 -4.83 2.01
N CYS A 187 11.16 -6.12 1.72
CA CYS A 187 10.21 -7.03 2.33
C CYS A 187 10.82 -8.43 2.40
N ASN A 188 10.83 -9.05 3.58
CA ASN A 188 11.28 -10.44 3.80
C ASN A 188 12.65 -10.77 3.19
N GLY A 189 13.65 -9.92 3.41
CA GLY A 189 15.02 -10.16 2.91
C GLY A 189 15.21 -9.91 1.41
N ILE A 190 14.21 -9.33 0.74
CA ILE A 190 14.29 -8.94 -0.67
C ILE A 190 14.19 -7.43 -0.78
N GLU A 191 15.05 -6.87 -1.60
CA GLU A 191 14.95 -5.50 -2.08
C GLU A 191 14.25 -5.48 -3.44
N ILE A 192 13.36 -4.52 -3.64
CA ILE A 192 12.76 -4.28 -4.95
C ILE A 192 13.08 -2.86 -5.35
N GLN A 193 13.77 -2.74 -6.48
CA GLN A 193 14.08 -1.46 -7.11
C GLN A 193 13.10 -1.23 -8.25
N LEU A 194 12.43 -0.08 -8.21
CA LEU A 194 11.48 0.35 -9.21
C LEU A 194 12.02 1.61 -9.88
N ILE A 195 12.44 1.47 -11.14
CA ILE A 195 13.17 2.50 -11.88
C ILE A 195 12.41 2.91 -13.15
N PRO A 196 12.63 4.13 -13.67
CA PRO A 196 12.02 4.54 -14.93
C PRO A 196 12.53 3.67 -16.08
N TRP A 197 11.62 3.25 -16.98
CA TRP A 197 11.97 2.46 -18.16
C TRP A 197 12.71 3.29 -19.22
N PHE A 198 13.64 2.68 -19.95
CA PHE A 198 14.72 3.29 -20.74
C PHE A 198 14.30 4.03 -22.03
N GLY A 199 13.20 4.79 -22.00
CA GLY A 199 12.73 5.58 -23.16
C GLY A 199 12.00 4.77 -24.24
N GLU A 200 11.84 3.46 -24.04
CA GLU A 200 11.08 2.56 -24.93
C GLU A 200 9.59 2.92 -24.98
N CYS A 201 8.96 2.61 -26.12
CA CYS A 201 7.52 2.77 -26.29
C CYS A 201 6.77 1.82 -25.36
N VAL A 202 5.75 2.35 -24.70
CA VAL A 202 4.93 1.62 -23.75
C VAL A 202 3.57 1.36 -24.37
N MET A 203 3.04 0.16 -24.14
CA MET A 203 1.67 -0.18 -24.50
C MET A 203 0.65 0.71 -23.77
N HIS A 204 0.24 1.78 -24.44
CA HIS A 204 -0.75 2.73 -23.97
C HIS A 204 -1.85 2.95 -25.00
N ASN A 205 -2.98 3.53 -24.56
CA ASN A 205 -4.18 3.63 -25.39
C ASN A 205 -3.90 4.27 -26.77
N PRO A 206 -3.20 5.42 -26.88
CA PRO A 206 -2.89 5.97 -28.20
C PRO A 206 -2.08 5.07 -29.14
N SER A 207 -1.03 4.39 -28.67
CA SER A 207 -0.23 3.49 -29.51
C SER A 207 -0.99 2.21 -29.88
N MET A 208 -1.91 1.78 -29.01
CA MET A 208 -2.81 0.66 -29.31
C MET A 208 -3.79 0.97 -30.44
N TYR A 209 -4.05 2.25 -30.76
CA TYR A 209 -4.85 2.57 -31.93
C TYR A 209 -4.14 2.19 -33.21
N GLU A 210 -2.82 2.38 -33.32
CA GLU A 210 -2.06 1.97 -34.51
C GLU A 210 -2.14 0.45 -34.74
N VAL A 211 -2.04 -0.31 -33.64
CA VAL A 211 -2.22 -1.77 -33.64
C VAL A 211 -3.63 -2.14 -34.10
N MET A 212 -4.66 -1.47 -33.57
CA MET A 212 -6.04 -1.73 -33.99
C MET A 212 -6.34 -1.31 -35.44
N VAL A 213 -5.73 -0.22 -35.93
CA VAL A 213 -5.87 0.23 -37.32
C VAL A 213 -5.41 -0.89 -38.25
N GLU A 214 -4.19 -1.38 -38.02
CA GLU A 214 -3.63 -2.50 -38.79
C GLU A 214 -4.57 -3.70 -38.75
N LYS A 215 -5.05 -4.07 -37.56
CA LYS A 215 -5.89 -5.25 -37.38
C LYS A 215 -7.26 -5.15 -38.05
N ARG A 216 -7.84 -3.95 -38.13
CA ARG A 216 -9.18 -3.74 -38.71
C ARG A 216 -9.16 -3.47 -40.20
N PHE A 217 -8.16 -2.74 -40.67
CA PHE A 217 -8.15 -2.19 -42.03
C PHE A 217 -7.01 -2.75 -42.90
N ASN A 218 -6.15 -3.61 -42.35
CA ASN A 218 -4.96 -4.19 -42.99
C ASN A 218 -4.03 -3.16 -43.68
N THR A 219 -4.23 -1.86 -43.42
CA THR A 219 -3.54 -0.73 -44.04
C THR A 219 -3.59 0.48 -43.09
N ARG A 220 -2.59 1.37 -43.19
CA ARG A 220 -2.53 2.60 -42.38
C ARG A 220 -3.32 3.71 -43.09
N THR A 221 -4.64 3.63 -43.05
CA THR A 221 -5.55 4.65 -43.60
C THR A 221 -6.00 5.65 -42.53
N SER A 222 -6.44 6.83 -42.95
CA SER A 222 -7.05 7.80 -42.05
C SER A 222 -8.40 7.27 -41.55
N ILE A 223 -8.54 7.06 -40.24
CA ILE A 223 -9.78 6.58 -39.63
C ILE A 223 -10.77 7.75 -39.45
N PRO A 224 -12.05 7.60 -39.81
CA PRO A 224 -13.10 8.56 -39.47
C PRO A 224 -13.20 8.80 -37.95
N ALA A 225 -13.50 10.04 -37.54
CA ALA A 225 -13.58 10.40 -36.12
C ALA A 225 -14.52 9.52 -35.25
N PRO A 226 -15.71 9.08 -35.74
CA PRO A 226 -16.57 8.19 -34.96
C PRO A 226 -15.95 6.81 -34.71
N GLU A 227 -15.27 6.24 -35.72
CA GLU A 227 -14.59 4.96 -35.61
C GLU A 227 -13.39 5.05 -34.66
N TYR A 228 -12.64 6.16 -34.72
CA TYR A 228 -11.55 6.44 -33.80
C TYR A 228 -12.01 6.52 -32.34
N GLU A 229 -13.13 7.20 -32.05
CA GLU A 229 -13.64 7.27 -30.68
C GLU A 229 -14.19 5.90 -30.22
N SER A 230 -14.81 5.11 -31.11
CA SER A 230 -15.19 3.72 -30.79
C SER A 230 -13.98 2.89 -30.38
N MET A 231 -12.91 2.94 -31.18
CA MET A 231 -11.65 2.26 -30.87
C MET A 231 -11.07 2.72 -29.53
N ARG A 232 -11.13 4.03 -29.24
CA ARG A 232 -10.70 4.59 -27.96
C ARG A 232 -11.47 4.02 -26.77
N GLN A 233 -12.77 3.84 -26.88
CA GLN A 233 -13.57 3.24 -25.81
C GLN A 233 -13.29 1.75 -25.66
N GLU A 234 -13.10 1.02 -26.76
CA GLU A 234 -12.73 -0.40 -26.73
C GLU A 234 -11.37 -0.63 -26.06
N VAL A 235 -10.33 0.11 -26.44
CA VAL A 235 -8.99 -0.02 -25.81
C VAL A 235 -9.03 0.33 -24.33
N LYS A 236 -9.88 1.29 -23.92
CA LYS A 236 -10.07 1.60 -22.50
C LYS A 236 -10.76 0.47 -21.72
N ALA A 237 -11.63 -0.29 -22.38
CA ALA A 237 -12.33 -1.42 -21.78
C ALA A 237 -11.47 -2.70 -21.75
N MET A 238 -10.49 -2.82 -22.63
CA MET A 238 -9.55 -3.95 -22.66
C MET A 238 -8.66 -3.99 -21.41
N SER A 239 -8.51 -5.20 -20.86
CA SER A 239 -7.47 -5.55 -19.91
C SER A 239 -6.08 -5.40 -20.53
N PHE A 240 -5.05 -5.30 -19.67
CA PHE A 240 -3.67 -5.30 -20.14
C PHE A 240 -3.32 -6.54 -20.98
N ARG A 241 -3.82 -7.73 -20.58
CA ARG A 241 -3.56 -8.98 -21.31
C ARG A 241 -4.18 -8.98 -22.71
N GLU A 242 -5.41 -8.49 -22.85
CA GLU A 242 -6.05 -8.38 -24.17
C GLU A 242 -5.29 -7.43 -25.11
N ARG A 243 -4.84 -6.28 -24.58
CA ARG A 243 -4.00 -5.36 -25.36
C ARG A 243 -2.67 -6.01 -25.76
N LEU A 244 -2.07 -6.79 -24.85
CA LEU A 244 -0.83 -7.48 -25.12
C LEU A 244 -0.97 -8.55 -26.21
N GLU A 245 -2.01 -9.38 -26.15
CA GLU A 245 -2.26 -10.38 -27.19
C GLU A 245 -2.57 -9.74 -28.55
N LEU A 246 -3.31 -8.63 -28.54
CA LEU A 246 -3.56 -7.85 -29.75
C LEU A 246 -2.25 -7.36 -30.36
N ALA A 247 -1.37 -6.77 -29.55
CA ALA A 247 -0.06 -6.30 -29.99
C ALA A 247 0.85 -7.44 -30.49
N ARG A 248 0.89 -8.58 -29.78
CA ARG A 248 1.67 -9.77 -30.21
C ARG A 248 1.25 -10.28 -31.57
N SER A 249 -0.04 -10.22 -31.87
CA SER A 249 -0.57 -10.68 -33.15
C SER A 249 -0.34 -9.69 -34.30
N SER A 250 0.07 -8.44 -34.01
CA SER A 250 0.21 -7.35 -34.97
C SER A 250 1.68 -7.07 -35.30
N GLU A 251 1.96 -6.76 -36.57
CA GLU A 251 3.32 -6.39 -37.00
C GLU A 251 3.74 -5.05 -36.38
N ILE A 252 2.86 -4.03 -36.42
CA ILE A 252 3.07 -2.76 -35.73
C ILE A 252 3.18 -2.98 -34.22
N GLY A 253 2.37 -3.87 -33.62
CA GLY A 253 2.46 -4.17 -32.20
C GLY A 253 3.83 -4.72 -31.80
N GLN A 254 4.37 -5.68 -32.56
CA GLN A 254 5.72 -6.22 -32.34
C GLN A 254 6.81 -5.17 -32.54
N LYS A 255 6.65 -4.23 -33.48
CA LYS A 255 7.59 -3.14 -33.73
C LYS A 255 7.55 -2.06 -32.65
N LEU A 256 6.36 -1.72 -32.14
CA LEU A 256 6.18 -0.68 -31.13
C LEU A 256 6.50 -1.17 -29.71
N PHE A 257 6.26 -2.45 -29.42
CA PHE A 257 6.41 -3.02 -28.07
C PHE A 257 7.24 -4.31 -28.11
N PRO A 258 8.48 -4.27 -28.64
CA PRO A 258 9.27 -5.48 -28.88
C PRO A 258 9.57 -6.25 -27.58
N LEU A 259 9.78 -5.52 -26.47
CA LEU A 259 10.05 -6.13 -25.17
C LEU A 259 8.79 -6.74 -24.56
N GLU A 260 7.66 -6.03 -24.54
CA GLU A 260 6.43 -6.57 -23.98
C GLU A 260 5.92 -7.78 -24.76
N CYS A 261 5.96 -7.72 -26.10
CA CYS A 261 5.46 -8.79 -26.96
C CYS A 261 6.22 -10.11 -26.73
N ALA A 262 7.53 -10.05 -26.53
CA ALA A 262 8.36 -11.25 -26.31
C ALA A 262 8.52 -11.65 -24.82
N ALA A 263 8.11 -10.79 -23.88
CA ALA A 263 8.16 -11.08 -22.45
C ALA A 263 7.10 -12.12 -22.03
N GLN A 264 7.23 -12.69 -20.84
CA GLN A 264 6.34 -13.74 -20.34
C GLN A 264 5.76 -13.37 -18.96
N PHE A 265 4.49 -13.68 -18.71
CA PHE A 265 3.93 -13.53 -17.37
C PHE A 265 4.59 -14.53 -16.42
N ARG A 266 5.05 -14.04 -15.27
CA ARG A 266 5.55 -14.84 -14.15
C ARG A 266 4.94 -14.34 -12.85
N THR A 267 4.87 -15.22 -11.87
CA THR A 267 4.42 -14.86 -10.53
C THR A 267 5.55 -14.16 -9.77
N VAL A 268 5.24 -13.02 -9.16
CA VAL A 268 6.12 -12.27 -8.26
C VAL A 268 5.30 -11.88 -7.03
N SER A 269 5.64 -12.43 -5.86
CA SER A 269 4.86 -12.31 -4.62
C SER A 269 3.37 -12.64 -4.82
N GLY A 270 3.07 -13.71 -5.56
CA GLY A 270 1.68 -14.11 -5.85
C GLY A 270 0.94 -13.19 -6.82
N VAL A 271 1.65 -12.34 -7.58
CA VAL A 271 1.07 -11.45 -8.61
C VAL A 271 1.66 -11.78 -9.97
N GLU A 272 0.84 -11.94 -11.01
CA GLU A 272 1.35 -12.06 -12.37
C GLU A 272 1.93 -10.71 -12.84
N ILE A 273 3.21 -10.72 -13.19
CA ILE A 273 3.94 -9.56 -13.73
C ILE A 273 4.61 -10.01 -15.03
N LEU A 274 4.62 -9.13 -16.02
CA LEU A 274 5.33 -9.37 -17.26
C LEU A 274 6.84 -9.34 -17.01
N CYS A 275 7.54 -10.42 -17.36
CA CYS A 275 8.96 -10.62 -17.08
C CYS A 275 9.75 -10.84 -18.38
N LEU A 276 10.93 -10.21 -18.48
CA LEU A 276 11.84 -10.48 -19.60
C LEU A 276 12.37 -11.92 -19.55
N THR A 277 12.54 -12.50 -20.74
CA THR A 277 13.27 -13.75 -20.97
C THR A 277 14.79 -13.51 -20.91
N ASP A 278 15.58 -14.58 -20.83
CA ASP A 278 17.06 -14.46 -20.83
C ASP A 278 17.57 -13.71 -22.05
N SER A 279 17.08 -14.06 -23.25
CA SER A 279 17.50 -13.39 -24.49
C SER A 279 17.18 -11.90 -24.47
N GLN A 280 16.02 -11.52 -23.94
CA GLN A 280 15.64 -10.10 -23.84
C GLN A 280 16.46 -9.35 -22.79
N LEU A 281 16.74 -9.98 -21.65
CA LEU A 281 17.61 -9.39 -20.63
C LEU A 281 19.03 -9.21 -21.18
N GLN A 282 19.58 -10.19 -21.89
CA GLN A 282 20.91 -10.05 -22.49
C GLN A 282 20.97 -8.94 -23.54
N ALA A 283 19.94 -8.80 -24.37
CA ALA A 283 19.82 -7.68 -25.31
C ALA A 283 19.78 -6.34 -24.54
N LEU A 284 18.92 -6.23 -23.52
CA LEU A 284 18.80 -5.04 -22.69
C LEU A 284 20.13 -4.65 -22.00
N LEU A 285 20.86 -5.63 -21.45
CA LEU A 285 22.15 -5.39 -20.80
C LEU A 285 23.23 -4.95 -21.80
N SER A 286 23.18 -5.46 -23.02
CA SER A 286 24.10 -5.07 -24.10
C SER A 286 23.87 -3.61 -24.54
N ASP A 287 22.61 -3.18 -24.58
CA ASP A 287 22.23 -1.80 -24.92
C ASP A 287 22.45 -0.82 -23.76
N HIS A 288 22.52 -1.33 -22.53
CA HIS A 288 22.67 -0.52 -21.31
C HIS A 288 23.85 -0.99 -20.44
N LEU A 289 25.08 -0.80 -20.93
CA LEU A 289 26.32 -1.19 -20.25
C LEU A 289 26.39 -0.73 -18.78
N ASN A 290 25.92 0.47 -18.45
CA ASN A 290 25.89 0.97 -17.08
C ASN A 290 25.09 0.06 -16.13
N LEU A 291 24.00 -0.54 -16.62
CA LEU A 291 23.17 -1.46 -15.84
C LEU A 291 23.90 -2.79 -15.62
N GLN A 292 24.60 -3.29 -16.64
CA GLN A 292 25.42 -4.49 -16.57
C GLN A 292 26.62 -4.31 -15.62
N GLU A 293 27.27 -3.16 -15.65
CA GLU A 293 28.39 -2.83 -14.74
C GLU A 293 27.93 -2.73 -13.27
N GLN A 294 26.77 -2.12 -13.03
CA GLN A 294 26.21 -2.00 -11.68
C GLN A 294 25.68 -3.33 -11.13
N HIS A 295 25.18 -4.19 -12.02
CA HIS A 295 24.49 -5.42 -11.67
C HIS A 295 24.94 -6.59 -12.55
N PRO A 296 26.21 -7.01 -12.47
CA PRO A 296 26.79 -8.02 -13.38
C PRO A 296 26.21 -9.43 -13.17
N LYS A 297 25.58 -9.68 -12.01
CA LYS A 297 24.93 -10.96 -11.67
C LYS A 297 23.44 -10.96 -11.97
N MET A 298 22.93 -9.99 -12.73
CA MET A 298 21.51 -9.90 -13.05
C MET A 298 21.10 -11.07 -13.96
N THR A 299 20.01 -11.74 -13.59
CA THR A 299 19.45 -12.88 -14.32
C THR A 299 17.95 -12.70 -14.53
N ALA A 300 17.39 -13.37 -15.53
CA ALA A 300 15.95 -13.33 -15.78
C ALA A 300 15.19 -14.05 -14.65
N VAL A 301 13.93 -13.69 -14.45
CA VAL A 301 13.11 -14.27 -13.39
C VAL A 301 12.36 -15.49 -13.92
N HIS A 302 12.74 -16.68 -13.44
CA HIS A 302 12.13 -17.95 -13.86
C HIS A 302 11.06 -18.47 -12.89
N SER A 303 11.19 -18.14 -11.61
CA SER A 303 10.28 -18.54 -10.53
C SER A 303 9.99 -17.35 -9.63
N ASP A 304 8.96 -17.44 -8.77
CA ASP A 304 8.63 -16.35 -7.85
C ASP A 304 9.86 -16.01 -6.99
N PRO A 305 10.44 -14.80 -7.15
CA PRO A 305 11.65 -14.45 -6.44
C PRO A 305 11.36 -14.16 -4.98
N VAL A 306 10.09 -13.95 -4.61
CA VAL A 306 9.63 -13.66 -3.25
C VAL A 306 9.16 -14.95 -2.59
N PRO A 307 9.80 -15.40 -1.49
CA PRO A 307 9.43 -16.64 -0.85
C PRO A 307 7.98 -16.56 -0.36
N SER A 308 7.19 -17.58 -0.70
CA SER A 308 5.88 -17.79 -0.09
C SER A 308 6.10 -18.10 1.38
N LEU A 309 5.73 -17.17 2.25
CA LEU A 309 5.61 -17.49 3.67
C LEU A 309 4.28 -18.24 3.82
N GLU A 310 4.36 -19.57 3.81
CA GLU A 310 3.25 -20.43 4.23
C GLU A 310 3.07 -20.21 5.74
N PHE A 311 2.04 -19.43 6.10
CA PHE A 311 1.57 -19.26 7.47
C PHE A 311 0.17 -19.84 7.60
#